data_AF-A0A7X2SZ50-F1
#
_entry.id   AF-A0A7X2SZ50-F1
#
_cell.length_a   1.000
_cell.length_b   1.000
_cell.length_c   1.000
_cell.angle_alpha   90.00
_cell.angle_beta   90.00
_cell.angle_gamma   90.00
#
_symmetry.space_group_name_H-M   'P 1'
#
loop_
_entity.id
_entity.type
_entity.pdbx_description
1 polymer ?
#
loop_
_entity_poly.entity_id
_entity_poly.type
_entity_poly.pdbx_seq_one_letter_code
_entity_poly.pdbx_strand_id
1 'polypeptide(L)'
;MAVLVSGSAAAKTWVLTSAEQGTEQGNWKISSSELKSQSKPFSIEQKVLHGGKQEGSKILTIHSEDGLTITLSPTRGMNLLRVEGFGTRMGWDSPVKEVVNPAYINLESRNGL
;
A
#
# COMPACT_ATOMS: atom_id res chain seq x y z
N MET A 1 11.87 -38.00 21.30
CA MET A 1 12.56 -36.70 21.27
C MET A 1 12.22 -36.02 19.96
N ALA A 2 11.24 -35.11 19.95
CA ALA A 2 10.91 -34.32 18.77
C ALA A 2 11.75 -33.04 18.81
N VAL A 3 12.69 -32.89 17.88
CA VAL A 3 13.47 -31.67 17.73
C VAL A 3 12.65 -30.69 16.90
N LEU A 4 12.20 -29.61 17.54
CA LEU A 4 11.63 -28.46 16.84
C LEU A 4 12.79 -27.68 16.20
N VAL A 5 12.94 -27.81 14.89
CA VAL A 5 13.89 -27.00 14.12
C VAL A 5 13.20 -25.69 13.77
N SER A 6 13.50 -24.62 14.51
CA SER A 6 13.09 -23.26 14.16
C SER A 6 13.98 -22.76 13.02
N GLY A 7 13.45 -22.72 11.79
CA GLY A 7 14.14 -22.08 10.67
C GLY A 7 14.02 -20.56 10.76
N SER A 8 15.16 -19.85 10.75
CA SER A 8 15.17 -18.39 10.61
C SER A 8 14.63 -18.03 9.22
N ALA A 9 13.42 -17.48 9.14
CA ALA A 9 12.95 -16.88 7.90
C ALA A 9 13.79 -15.63 7.61
N ALA A 10 14.56 -15.64 6.52
CA ALA A 10 15.28 -14.46 6.07
C ALA A 10 14.26 -13.41 5.61
N ALA A 11 14.06 -12.36 6.41
CA ALA A 11 13.19 -11.24 6.10
C ALA A 11 14.02 -10.09 5.52
N LYS A 12 13.47 -9.41 4.51
CA LYS A 12 14.03 -8.17 3.97
C LYS A 12 13.05 -7.03 4.21
N THR A 13 13.57 -5.92 4.72
CA THR A 13 12.78 -4.74 5.10
C THR A 13 13.21 -3.54 4.26
N TRP A 14 12.25 -2.74 3.83
CA TRP A 14 12.47 -1.47 3.16
C TRP A 14 11.74 -0.37 3.91
N VAL A 15 12.44 0.71 4.23
CA VAL A 15 11.85 1.91 4.82
C VAL A 15 11.39 2.81 3.67
N LEU A 16 10.08 2.83 3.41
CA LEU A 16 9.49 3.69 2.38
C LEU A 16 9.24 5.12 2.88
N THR A 17 8.86 5.25 4.15
CA THR A 17 8.62 6.53 4.82
C THR A 17 9.08 6.44 6.28
N SER A 18 9.81 7.44 6.76
CA SER A 18 10.16 7.61 8.17
C SER A 18 10.22 9.11 8.49
N ALA A 19 9.33 9.57 9.36
CA ALA A 19 9.33 10.97 9.80
C ALA A 19 10.56 11.31 10.65
N GLU A 20 10.97 10.38 11.53
CA GLU A 20 12.15 10.53 12.39
C GLU A 20 13.44 10.69 11.58
N GLN A 21 13.57 9.94 10.48
CA GLN A 21 14.75 9.98 9.60
C GLN A 21 14.57 10.93 8.41
N GLY A 22 13.46 11.69 8.35
CA GLY A 22 13.15 12.56 7.21
C GLY A 22 13.12 11.83 5.85
N THR A 23 12.79 10.54 5.84
CA THR A 23 12.86 9.69 4.65
C THR A 23 11.50 9.57 3.98
N GLU A 24 11.47 9.79 2.67
CA GLU A 24 10.33 9.49 1.79
C GLU A 24 10.85 9.00 0.44
N GLN A 25 10.59 7.73 0.11
CA GLN A 25 11.05 7.14 -1.14
C GLN A 25 10.22 7.60 -2.37
N GLY A 26 9.00 8.09 -2.16
CA GLY A 26 8.12 8.49 -3.26
C GLY A 26 7.68 7.28 -4.10
N ASN A 27 8.01 7.28 -5.40
CA ASN A 27 7.72 6.15 -6.28
C ASN A 27 8.74 5.03 -6.03
N TRP A 28 8.25 3.83 -5.69
CA TRP A 28 9.09 2.69 -5.35
C TRP A 28 8.44 1.37 -5.77
N LYS A 29 9.24 0.35 -6.12
CA LYS A 29 8.74 -0.96 -6.50
C LYS A 29 9.72 -2.07 -6.14
N ILE A 30 9.20 -3.25 -5.83
CA ILE A 30 9.93 -4.51 -5.79
C ILE A 30 9.06 -5.63 -6.35
N SER A 31 9.71 -6.66 -6.88
CA SER A 31 9.07 -7.89 -7.34
C SER A 31 9.76 -9.14 -6.81
N SER A 32 9.05 -10.27 -6.82
CA SER A 32 9.57 -11.57 -6.36
C SER A 32 10.82 -12.03 -7.14
N SER A 33 10.96 -11.63 -8.41
CA SER A 33 12.12 -11.94 -9.25
C SER A 33 13.39 -11.24 -8.75
N GLU A 34 13.29 -9.98 -8.33
CA GLU A 34 14.39 -9.22 -7.72
C GLU A 34 14.80 -9.78 -6.36
N LEU A 35 13.89 -10.49 -5.68
CA LEU A 35 14.14 -11.18 -4.42
C LEU A 35 14.69 -12.59 -4.62
N LYS A 36 14.80 -13.08 -5.87
CA LYS A 36 15.18 -14.46 -6.20
C LYS A 36 14.35 -15.50 -5.43
N SER A 37 13.08 -15.16 -5.15
CA SER A 37 12.18 -16.03 -4.42
C SER A 37 11.68 -17.16 -5.32
N GLN A 38 11.60 -18.37 -4.78
CA GLN A 38 10.93 -19.51 -5.44
C GLN A 38 9.41 -19.51 -5.20
N SER A 39 8.88 -18.49 -4.51
CA SER A 39 7.45 -18.31 -4.29
C SER A 39 6.69 -17.99 -5.59
N LYS A 40 5.36 -18.06 -5.52
CA LYS A 40 4.50 -17.49 -6.55
C LYS A 40 4.87 -16.02 -6.84
N PRO A 41 4.73 -15.55 -8.09
CA PRO A 41 5.06 -14.18 -8.44
C PRO A 41 4.20 -13.14 -7.72
N PHE A 42 4.86 -12.08 -7.24
CA PHE A 42 4.21 -10.94 -6.61
C PHE A 42 5.03 -9.66 -6.84
N SER A 43 4.39 -8.52 -6.66
CA SER A 43 5.07 -7.22 -6.61
C SER A 43 4.45 -6.30 -5.55
N ILE A 44 5.26 -5.41 -5.01
CA ILE A 44 4.82 -4.35 -4.11
C ILE A 44 5.27 -3.02 -4.72
N GLU A 45 4.36 -2.06 -4.86
CA GLU A 45 4.62 -0.79 -5.51
C GLU A 45 3.99 0.36 -4.75
N GLN A 46 4.80 1.38 -4.42
CA GLN A 46 4.32 2.69 -3.96
C GLN A 46 4.29 3.67 -5.14
N LYS A 47 3.17 4.38 -5.30
CA LYS A 47 3.05 5.50 -6.24
C LYS A 47 2.64 6.77 -5.54
N VAL A 48 3.27 7.88 -5.92
CA VAL A 48 2.80 9.23 -5.62
C VAL A 48 1.80 9.63 -6.71
N LEU A 49 0.63 10.07 -6.27
CA LEU A 49 -0.48 10.49 -7.11
C LEU A 49 -0.42 11.99 -7.34
N HIS A 50 -0.94 12.41 -8.50
CA HIS A 50 -0.92 13.79 -8.96
C HIS A 50 -2.29 14.20 -9.51
N GLY A 51 -2.53 15.51 -9.57
CA GLY A 51 -3.74 16.16 -10.07
C GLY A 51 -4.86 16.29 -9.03
N GLY A 52 -5.67 17.34 -9.17
CA GLY A 52 -6.86 17.55 -8.35
C GLY A 52 -6.58 17.58 -6.84
N LYS A 53 -7.48 17.00 -6.04
CA LYS A 53 -7.31 16.95 -4.57
C LYS A 53 -6.50 15.74 -4.10
N GLN A 54 -5.98 14.93 -5.01
CA GLN A 54 -5.10 13.80 -4.65
C GLN A 54 -3.62 14.14 -4.76
N GLU A 55 -3.25 15.34 -5.22
CA GLU A 55 -1.86 15.77 -5.36
C GLU A 55 -1.04 15.44 -4.10
N GLY A 56 0.08 14.73 -4.30
CA GLY A 56 0.98 14.29 -3.23
C GLY A 56 0.48 13.12 -2.38
N SER A 57 -0.72 12.59 -2.63
CA SER A 57 -1.19 11.38 -1.95
C SER A 57 -0.45 10.15 -2.46
N LYS A 58 -0.32 9.14 -1.60
CA LYS A 58 0.36 7.90 -1.92
C LYS A 58 -0.60 6.73 -1.89
N ILE A 59 -0.35 5.78 -2.79
CA ILE A 59 -0.92 4.43 -2.71
C ILE A 59 0.21 3.41 -2.67
N LEU A 60 0.00 2.35 -1.90
CA LEU A 60 0.84 1.16 -1.87
C LEU A 60 -0.01 -0.02 -2.35
N THR A 61 0.46 -0.71 -3.38
CA THR A 61 -0.24 -1.83 -3.98
C THR A 61 0.59 -3.09 -3.82
N ILE A 62 -0.02 -4.12 -3.22
CA ILE A 62 0.51 -5.47 -3.19
C ILE A 62 -0.26 -6.25 -4.26
N HIS A 63 0.45 -6.81 -5.23
CA HIS A 63 -0.13 -7.61 -6.30
C HIS A 63 0.44 -9.02 -6.25
N SER A 64 -0.43 -10.04 -6.26
CA SER A 64 -0.06 -11.45 -6.39
C SER A 64 -0.75 -12.03 -7.62
N GLU A 65 -0.01 -12.74 -8.47
CA GLU A 65 -0.48 -13.20 -9.79
C GLU A 65 -1.76 -14.04 -9.73
N ASP A 66 -1.84 -15.00 -8.80
CA ASP A 66 -3.03 -15.85 -8.59
C ASP A 66 -3.79 -15.50 -7.30
N GLY A 67 -3.53 -14.34 -6.74
CA GLY A 67 -3.93 -13.99 -5.39
C GLY A 67 -4.79 -12.74 -5.32
N LEU A 68 -4.58 -12.00 -4.24
CA LEU A 68 -5.20 -10.71 -4.04
C LEU A 68 -4.30 -9.60 -4.59
N THR A 69 -4.93 -8.59 -5.16
CA THR A 69 -4.38 -7.25 -5.32
C THR A 69 -4.96 -6.37 -4.22
N ILE A 70 -4.11 -5.88 -3.33
CA ILE A 70 -4.47 -5.04 -2.19
C ILE A 70 -3.94 -3.65 -2.45
N THR A 71 -4.81 -2.65 -2.52
CA THR A 71 -4.42 -1.24 -2.63
C THR A 71 -4.75 -0.51 -1.34
N LEU A 72 -3.75 0.13 -0.73
CA LEU A 72 -3.91 0.94 0.48
C LEU A 72 -3.28 2.33 0.31
N SER A 73 -3.61 3.28 1.18
CA SER A 73 -3.06 4.64 1.13
C SER A 73 -2.31 5.02 2.41
N PRO A 74 -0.97 5.14 2.38
CA PRO A 74 -0.20 5.64 3.52
C PRO A 74 -0.60 7.07 3.92
N THR A 75 -0.88 7.93 2.94
CA THR A 75 -1.30 9.33 3.17
C THR A 75 -2.62 9.42 3.92
N ARG A 76 -3.48 8.39 3.83
CA ARG A 76 -4.77 8.33 4.54
C ARG A 76 -4.74 7.29 5.66
N GLY A 77 -3.69 7.30 6.48
CA GLY A 77 -3.61 6.48 7.68
C GLY A 77 -3.59 4.97 7.42
N MET A 78 -2.98 4.54 6.31
CA MET A 78 -2.94 3.13 5.86
C MET A 78 -4.32 2.53 5.51
N ASN A 79 -5.31 3.36 5.16
CA ASN A 79 -6.62 2.89 4.76
C ASN A 79 -6.55 1.92 3.57
N LEU A 80 -7.26 0.78 3.68
CA LEU A 80 -7.52 -0.12 2.56
C LEU A 80 -8.51 0.53 1.59
N LEU A 81 -8.08 0.79 0.36
CA LEU A 81 -8.92 1.42 -0.67
C LEU A 81 -9.78 0.39 -1.39
N ARG A 82 -9.17 -0.75 -1.74
CA ARG A 82 -9.84 -1.89 -2.34
C ARG A 82 -8.97 -3.14 -2.24
N VAL A 83 -9.63 -4.29 -2.30
CA VAL A 83 -8.98 -5.58 -2.49
C VAL A 83 -9.70 -6.30 -3.63
N GLU A 84 -8.95 -6.87 -4.56
CA GLU A 84 -9.46 -7.49 -5.78
C GLU A 84 -8.81 -8.88 -5.93
N GLY A 85 -9.57 -9.89 -6.32
CA GLY A 85 -9.04 -11.24 -6.56
C GLY A 85 -10.14 -12.28 -6.61
N PHE A 86 -9.86 -13.45 -7.20
CA PHE A 86 -10.80 -14.57 -7.29
C PHE A 86 -12.19 -14.21 -7.86
N GLY A 87 -12.23 -13.27 -8.82
CA GLY A 87 -13.48 -12.81 -9.43
C GLY A 87 -14.36 -11.94 -8.53
N THR A 88 -13.85 -11.48 -7.37
CA THR A 88 -14.58 -10.62 -6.44
C THR A 88 -13.77 -9.38 -6.06
N ARG A 89 -14.46 -8.38 -5.51
CA ARG A 89 -13.86 -7.15 -4.99
C ARG A 89 -14.43 -6.85 -3.60
N MET A 90 -13.53 -6.58 -2.66
CA MET A 90 -13.86 -5.97 -1.37
C MET A 90 -13.65 -4.47 -1.49
N GLY A 91 -14.76 -3.73 -1.46
CA GLY A 91 -14.77 -2.29 -1.61
C GLY A 91 -16.15 -1.81 -2.07
N TRP A 92 -16.29 -0.50 -2.22
CA TRP A 92 -17.50 0.12 -2.72
C TRP A 92 -17.15 1.22 -3.71
N ASP A 93 -18.09 1.56 -4.59
CA ASP A 93 -17.91 2.60 -5.59
C ASP A 93 -18.31 3.96 -5.04
N SER A 94 -17.34 4.62 -4.41
CA SER A 94 -17.50 5.99 -3.93
C SER A 94 -17.78 6.96 -5.09
N PRO A 95 -18.65 7.97 -4.88
CA PRO A 95 -18.73 9.11 -5.79
C PRO A 95 -17.42 9.91 -5.82
N VAL A 96 -16.62 9.84 -4.75
CA VAL A 96 -15.28 10.44 -4.70
C VAL A 96 -14.27 9.49 -5.35
N LYS A 97 -13.80 9.84 -6.55
CA LYS A 97 -12.88 9.02 -7.35
C LYS A 97 -11.41 9.20 -6.99
N GLU A 98 -11.06 10.33 -6.39
CA GLU A 98 -9.69 10.68 -6.02
C GLU A 98 -9.31 10.12 -4.64
N VAL A 99 -8.04 9.74 -4.47
CA VAL A 99 -7.46 9.49 -3.15
C VAL A 99 -7.09 10.85 -2.54
N VAL A 100 -8.10 11.54 -2.01
CA VAL A 100 -7.95 12.92 -1.52
C VAL A 100 -6.87 13.02 -0.44
N ASN A 101 -5.90 13.92 -0.66
CA ASN A 101 -4.90 14.28 0.32
C ASN A 101 -5.58 15.03 1.48
N PRO A 102 -5.35 14.64 2.75
CA PRO A 102 -5.89 15.37 3.90
C PRO A 102 -5.64 16.88 3.89
N ALA A 103 -4.56 17.35 3.26
CA ALA A 103 -4.27 18.77 3.08
C ALA A 103 -5.36 19.56 2.32
N TYR A 104 -6.21 18.89 1.53
CA TYR A 104 -7.30 19.50 0.75
C TYR A 104 -8.70 19.19 1.31
N ILE A 105 -8.79 18.65 2.53
CA ILE A 105 -10.08 18.38 3.17
C ILE A 105 -10.54 19.63 3.92
N ASN A 106 -11.77 20.08 3.64
CA ASN A 106 -12.41 21.11 4.45
C ASN A 106 -12.89 20.50 5.79
N LEU A 107 -12.16 20.79 6.86
CA LEU A 107 -12.45 20.28 8.21
C LEU A 107 -13.76 20.85 8.79
N GLU A 108 -14.17 22.04 8.38
CA GLU A 108 -15.40 22.70 8.86
C GLU A 108 -16.68 22.07 8.28
N SER A 109 -16.55 21.36 7.15
CA SER A 109 -17.70 20.71 6.47
C SER A 109 -18.32 19.54 7.25
N ARG A 110 -17.74 19.15 8.38
CA ARG A 110 -18.16 18.02 9.22
C ARG A 110 -18.50 18.43 10.66
N ASN A 111 -19.17 19.57 10.82
CA ASN A 111 -19.55 20.15 12.13
C ASN A 111 -18.37 20.56 13.04
N GLY A 112 -17.16 20.68 12.47
CA GLY A 112 -15.99 21.24 13.17
C GLY A 112 -15.42 20.38 14.30
N LEU A 113 -14.27 20.80 14.81
CA LEU A 113 -13.84 20.57 16.20
C LEU A 113 -14.49 21.63 17.09
#